data_AF-A0AA47MKT3-F1
#
_entry.id   AF-A0AA47MKT3-F1
#
_cell.length_a   1.000
_cell.length_b   1.000
_cell.length_c   1.000
_cell.angle_alpha   90.00
_cell.angle_beta   90.00
_cell.angle_gamma   90.00
#
_symmetry.space_group_name_H-M   'P 1'
#
loop_
_entity.id
_entity.type
_entity.pdbx_description
1 polymer ?
#
loop_
_entity_poly.entity_id
_entity_poly.type
_entity_poly.pdbx_seq_one_letter_code
_entity_poly.pdbx_strand_id
1 'polypeptide(L)'
;MAEGGDNRRHPHNLQGVLRLAVEAGAADGGPAPAEPMSEERKEWLRGALAEVSKGQLNEVEQMKRCLAVLQKDGMSATECEGEEEQMDEEDEDERESALEILSELCENLDNARDLMVLGGLQLCLSQCLGHVQSGVRWRAAQLLASCAQNMPEVQLHLLAIDALPKLLQLTDSDPHPTVRVKALYAVSCKNIFTITIYLTIFNYIHSFIGLP
;
A
#
# COMPACT_ATOMS: atom_id res chain seq x y z
N MET A 1 22.02 -8.56 -63.88
CA MET A 1 22.74 -8.80 -62.61
C MET A 1 22.34 -7.67 -61.68
N ALA A 2 21.60 -7.97 -60.61
CA ALA A 2 21.21 -7.00 -59.59
C ALA A 2 21.56 -7.60 -58.22
N GLU A 3 22.79 -7.35 -57.80
CA GLU A 3 23.21 -7.45 -56.39
C GLU A 3 22.36 -6.44 -55.59
N GLY A 4 21.96 -6.62 -54.35
CA GLY A 4 22.29 -7.61 -53.33
C GLY A 4 21.93 -6.96 -51.99
N GLY A 5 21.06 -7.61 -51.22
CA GLY A 5 20.90 -7.45 -49.77
C GLY A 5 20.64 -6.06 -49.19
N ASP A 6 19.38 -5.62 -49.16
CA ASP A 6 18.92 -4.57 -48.25
C ASP A 6 18.85 -5.13 -46.82
N ASN A 7 20.02 -5.28 -46.20
CA ASN A 7 20.13 -5.60 -44.79
C ASN A 7 19.76 -4.32 -44.02
N ARG A 8 18.48 -4.18 -43.64
CA ARG A 8 17.99 -3.18 -42.68
C ARG A 8 18.78 -3.33 -41.37
N ARG A 9 19.95 -2.72 -41.31
CA ARG A 9 20.83 -2.69 -40.13
C ARG A 9 20.14 -1.82 -39.10
N HIS A 10 19.39 -2.48 -38.21
CA HIS A 10 18.81 -1.82 -37.06
C HIS A 10 19.98 -1.32 -36.19
N PRO A 11 19.98 -0.04 -35.80
CA PRO A 11 21.09 0.51 -35.03
C PRO A 11 21.18 -0.17 -33.66
N HIS A 12 22.35 -0.75 -33.37
CA HIS A 12 22.62 -1.44 -32.10
C HIS A 12 23.14 -0.52 -30.99
N ASN A 13 23.18 0.80 -31.23
CA ASN A 13 23.65 1.79 -30.27
C ASN A 13 22.75 3.05 -30.30
N LEU A 14 22.73 3.77 -29.17
CA LEU A 14 21.93 4.99 -28.99
C LEU A 14 22.21 6.05 -30.07
N GLN A 15 23.47 6.19 -30.48
CA GLN A 15 23.85 7.11 -31.56
C GLN A 15 23.22 6.75 -32.91
N GLY A 16 23.12 5.46 -33.23
CA GLY A 16 22.48 4.99 -34.45
C GLY A 16 20.97 5.18 -34.41
N VAL A 17 20.33 5.00 -33.25
CA VAL A 17 18.90 5.30 -33.06
C VAL A 17 18.64 6.79 -33.24
N LEU A 18 19.51 7.64 -32.68
CA LEU A 18 19.42 9.10 -32.85
C LEU A 18 19.61 9.51 -34.31
N ARG A 19 20.58 8.92 -35.01
CA ARG A 19 20.81 9.19 -36.44
C ARG A 19 19.61 8.76 -37.28
N LEU A 20 19.04 7.58 -37.01
CA LEU A 20 17.82 7.10 -37.68
C LEU A 20 16.62 8.02 -37.41
N ALA A 21 16.45 8.51 -36.17
CA ALA A 21 15.38 9.43 -35.80
C ALA A 21 15.53 10.79 -36.50
N VAL A 22 16.76 11.30 -36.64
CA VAL A 22 17.06 12.54 -37.38
C VAL A 22 16.80 12.35 -38.89
N GLU A 23 17.23 11.23 -39.47
CA GLU A 23 17.01 10.92 -40.88
C GLU A 23 15.51 10.75 -41.19
N ALA A 24 14.78 10.06 -40.31
CA ALA A 24 13.32 9.91 -40.43
C ALA A 24 12.58 11.25 -40.25
N GLY A 25 13.02 12.10 -39.31
CA GLY A 25 12.44 13.43 -39.10
C GLY A 25 12.81 14.46 -40.18
N ALA A 26 13.94 14.27 -40.88
CA ALA A 26 14.36 15.12 -41.98
C ALA A 26 13.64 14.78 -43.30
N ALA A 27 13.26 13.51 -43.49
CA ALA A 27 12.51 13.07 -44.67
C ALA A 27 11.09 13.68 -44.74
N ASP A 28 10.54 14.10 -43.59
CA ASP A 28 9.18 14.66 -43.47
C ASP A 28 9.15 16.19 -43.30
N GLY A 29 10.20 16.90 -43.75
CA GLY A 29 10.16 18.36 -43.82
C GLY A 29 10.21 19.05 -42.45
N GLY A 30 11.06 18.57 -41.52
CA GLY A 30 11.26 19.22 -40.22
C GLY A 30 10.03 19.10 -39.29
N PRO A 31 10.22 19.15 -37.96
CA PRO A 31 9.09 19.09 -37.05
C PRO A 31 8.20 20.29 -37.33
N ALA A 32 6.94 20.04 -37.71
CA ALA A 32 5.92 21.06 -37.75
C ALA A 32 6.01 21.87 -36.44
N PRO A 33 5.99 23.22 -36.50
CA PRO A 33 6.04 24.03 -35.30
C PRO A 33 4.95 23.51 -34.35
N ALA A 34 5.30 23.30 -33.07
CA ALA A 34 4.36 22.77 -32.09
C ALA A 34 3.10 23.63 -32.07
N GLU A 35 2.07 23.20 -32.80
CA GLU A 35 0.84 23.98 -32.92
C GLU A 35 0.20 23.99 -31.53
N PRO A 36 -0.13 25.18 -31.00
CA PRO A 36 -0.88 25.26 -29.77
C PRO A 36 -2.18 24.48 -29.97
N MET A 37 -2.37 23.43 -29.16
CA MET A 37 -3.53 22.55 -29.24
C MET A 37 -4.83 23.36 -29.33
N SER A 38 -5.76 22.92 -30.19
CA SER A 38 -7.06 23.56 -30.34
C SER A 38 -7.81 23.58 -29.00
N GLU A 39 -8.63 24.61 -28.77
CA GLU A 39 -9.37 24.74 -27.51
C GLU A 39 -10.30 23.56 -27.25
N GLU A 40 -10.90 22.96 -28.29
CA GLU A 40 -11.69 21.73 -28.14
C GLU A 40 -10.86 20.55 -27.63
N ARG A 41 -9.63 20.40 -28.12
CA ARG A 41 -8.72 19.32 -27.70
C ARG A 41 -8.18 19.56 -26.29
N LYS A 42 -7.97 20.83 -25.92
CA LYS A 42 -7.66 21.23 -24.53
C LYS A 42 -8.79 20.86 -23.60
N GLU A 43 -10.03 21.22 -23.94
CA GLU A 43 -11.20 20.95 -23.11
C GLU A 43 -11.43 19.45 -22.94
N TRP A 44 -11.31 18.68 -24.03
CA TRP A 44 -11.38 17.22 -23.99
C TRP A 44 -10.30 16.60 -23.09
N LEU A 45 -9.04 17.03 -23.22
CA LEU A 45 -7.93 16.57 -22.37
C LEU A 45 -8.14 16.93 -20.91
N ARG A 46 -8.59 18.16 -20.62
CA ARG A 46 -8.93 18.60 -19.26
C ARG A 46 -10.06 17.75 -18.68
N GLY A 47 -11.08 17.43 -19.47
CA GLY A 47 -12.18 16.55 -19.07
C GLY A 47 -11.67 15.15 -18.72
N ALA A 48 -10.87 14.53 -19.58
CA ALA A 48 -10.29 13.21 -19.33
C ALA A 48 -9.38 13.19 -18.10
N LEU A 49 -8.52 14.21 -17.93
CA LEU A 49 -7.67 14.35 -16.75
C LEU A 49 -8.50 14.54 -15.47
N ALA A 50 -9.56 15.34 -15.53
CA ALA A 50 -10.46 15.55 -14.40
C ALA A 50 -11.21 14.27 -14.02
N GLU A 51 -11.63 13.43 -14.99
CA GLU A 51 -12.25 12.13 -14.68
C GLU A 51 -11.28 11.17 -14.00
N VAL A 52 -10.02 11.13 -14.43
CA VAL A 52 -8.98 10.33 -13.75
C VAL A 52 -8.74 10.84 -12.33
N SER A 53 -8.65 12.16 -12.13
CA SER A 53 -8.47 12.75 -10.80
C SER A 53 -9.65 12.52 -9.87
N LYS A 54 -10.88 12.41 -10.39
CA LYS A 54 -12.07 12.07 -9.57
C LYS A 54 -11.94 10.67 -8.95
N GLY A 55 -11.34 9.71 -9.67
CA GLY A 55 -11.11 8.35 -9.14
C GLY A 55 -10.30 8.38 -7.85
N GLN A 56 -9.15 9.06 -7.87
CA GLN A 56 -8.27 9.18 -6.70
C GLN A 56 -8.93 9.94 -5.54
N LEU A 57 -9.70 10.99 -5.80
CA LEU A 57 -10.39 11.73 -4.74
C LEU A 57 -11.46 10.87 -4.04
N ASN A 58 -12.18 10.04 -4.79
CA ASN A 58 -13.18 9.13 -4.24
C ASN A 58 -12.53 8.07 -3.31
N GLU A 59 -11.34 7.58 -3.66
CA GLU A 59 -10.59 6.60 -2.85
C GLU A 59 -10.19 7.19 -1.48
N VAL A 60 -9.68 8.42 -1.45
CA VAL A 60 -9.32 9.10 -0.20
C VAL A 60 -10.55 9.39 0.67
N GLU A 61 -11.67 9.77 0.06
CA GLU A 61 -12.93 9.95 0.79
C GLU A 61 -13.47 8.63 1.36
N GLN A 62 -13.33 7.52 0.62
CA GLN A 62 -13.68 6.19 1.10
C GLN A 62 -12.79 5.78 2.28
N MET A 63 -11.49 6.02 2.19
CA MET A 63 -10.54 5.77 3.28
C MET A 63 -10.89 6.55 4.55
N LYS A 64 -11.26 7.84 4.42
CA LYS A 64 -11.73 8.65 5.56
C LYS A 64 -13.01 8.10 6.19
N ARG A 65 -13.95 7.59 5.38
CA ARG A 65 -15.17 6.94 5.89
C ARG A 65 -14.83 5.67 6.67
N CYS A 66 -13.96 4.81 6.15
CA CYS A 66 -13.50 3.61 6.86
C CYS A 66 -12.79 3.96 8.18
N LEU A 67 -11.93 4.99 8.18
CA LEU A 67 -11.27 5.46 9.41
C LEU A 67 -12.27 6.00 10.44
N ALA A 68 -13.33 6.67 10.00
CA ALA A 68 -14.38 7.16 10.89
C ALA A 68 -15.16 6.01 11.55
N VAL A 69 -15.40 4.91 10.84
CA VAL A 69 -16.00 3.68 11.42
C VAL A 69 -15.09 3.12 12.51
N LEU A 70 -13.79 2.98 12.22
CA LEU A 70 -12.82 2.44 13.17
C LEU A 70 -12.66 3.30 14.43
N GLN A 71 -12.72 4.63 14.30
CA GLN A 71 -12.57 5.58 15.42
C GLN A 71 -13.74 5.59 16.43
N LYS A 72 -14.94 5.16 16.03
CA LYS A 72 -16.15 5.29 16.88
C LYS A 72 -16.04 4.56 18.23
N ASP A 73 -15.38 3.40 18.31
CA ASP A 73 -15.19 2.69 19.60
C ASP A 73 -14.00 3.15 20.44
N GLY A 74 -13.05 3.88 19.87
CA GLY A 74 -11.96 4.44 20.68
C GLY A 74 -12.49 5.34 21.80
N MET A 75 -13.68 5.93 21.60
CA MET A 75 -14.39 6.74 22.60
C MET A 75 -15.36 5.95 23.48
N SER A 76 -15.85 4.77 23.07
CA SER A 76 -16.70 3.94 23.94
C SER A 76 -15.86 3.23 25.01
N ALA A 77 -14.59 2.91 24.71
CA ALA A 77 -13.69 2.22 25.64
C ALA A 77 -13.18 3.09 26.82
N THR A 78 -13.28 4.43 26.76
CA THR A 78 -12.80 5.33 27.84
C THR A 78 -13.90 5.72 28.83
N GLU A 79 -15.17 5.52 28.49
CA GLU A 79 -16.31 5.94 29.33
C GLU A 79 -17.24 4.78 29.71
N CYS A 80 -16.76 3.58 29.99
CA CYS A 80 -17.64 2.49 30.47
C CYS A 80 -16.87 1.44 31.29
N GLU A 81 -16.37 1.81 32.47
CA GLU A 81 -16.26 0.85 33.57
C GLU A 81 -17.70 0.58 34.07
N GLY A 82 -18.46 -0.30 33.41
CA GLY A 82 -19.79 -0.65 33.96
C GLY A 82 -20.78 -1.45 33.10
N GLU A 83 -20.63 -1.53 31.78
CA GLU A 83 -21.58 -2.26 30.93
C GLU A 83 -20.82 -3.22 30.00
N GLU A 84 -20.48 -4.39 30.54
CA GLU A 84 -20.21 -5.57 29.73
C GLU A 84 -21.51 -6.00 29.04
N GLU A 85 -21.39 -6.52 27.81
CA GLU A 85 -22.42 -7.24 27.05
C GLU A 85 -23.35 -6.41 26.14
N GLN A 86 -22.80 -5.91 25.01
CA GLN A 86 -23.36 -5.99 23.63
C GLN A 86 -22.72 -4.87 22.79
N MET A 87 -21.49 -5.06 22.31
CA MET A 87 -21.17 -4.53 20.98
C MET A 87 -21.98 -5.41 20.02
N ASP A 88 -22.87 -4.81 19.24
CA ASP A 88 -23.70 -5.55 18.30
C ASP A 88 -22.78 -6.28 17.31
N GLU A 89 -23.02 -7.57 17.04
CA GLU A 89 -22.26 -8.35 16.05
C GLU A 89 -22.20 -7.62 14.68
N GLU A 90 -23.22 -6.80 14.39
CA GLU A 90 -23.29 -5.93 13.22
C GLU A 90 -22.19 -4.84 13.20
N ASP A 91 -21.87 -4.21 14.34
CA ASP A 91 -20.82 -3.19 14.44
C ASP A 91 -19.42 -3.80 14.23
N GLU A 92 -19.23 -5.05 14.66
CA GLU A 92 -17.98 -5.79 14.46
C GLU A 92 -17.78 -6.20 12.99
N ASP A 93 -18.85 -6.66 12.33
CA ASP A 93 -18.84 -6.96 10.89
C ASP A 93 -18.57 -5.71 10.05
N GLU A 94 -19.13 -4.55 10.43
CA GLU A 94 -18.84 -3.27 9.78
C GLU A 94 -17.35 -2.90 9.89
N ARG A 95 -16.71 -3.15 11.04
CA ARG A 95 -15.27 -2.92 11.24
C ARG A 95 -14.42 -3.84 10.38
N GLU A 96 -14.78 -5.12 10.32
CA GLU A 96 -14.07 -6.08 9.47
C GLU A 96 -14.15 -5.69 7.99
N SER A 97 -15.35 -5.30 7.54
CA SER A 97 -15.56 -4.81 6.19
C SER A 97 -14.76 -3.53 5.91
N ALA A 98 -14.74 -2.58 6.86
CA ALA A 98 -13.94 -1.36 6.73
C ALA A 98 -12.44 -1.65 6.60
N LEU A 99 -11.91 -2.62 7.36
CA LEU A 99 -10.50 -3.03 7.26
C LEU A 99 -10.19 -3.75 5.93
N GLU A 100 -11.11 -4.55 5.41
CA GLU A 100 -10.96 -5.18 4.08
C GLU A 100 -10.91 -4.12 2.98
N ILE A 101 -11.85 -3.18 2.98
CA ILE A 101 -11.88 -2.07 2.03
C ILE A 101 -10.58 -1.25 2.11
N LEU A 102 -10.10 -0.95 3.32
CA LEU A 102 -8.83 -0.25 3.50
C LEU A 102 -7.66 -1.06 2.94
N SER A 103 -7.66 -2.39 3.11
CA SER A 103 -6.61 -3.26 2.59
C SER A 103 -6.59 -3.27 1.07
N GLU A 104 -7.75 -3.30 0.43
CA GLU A 104 -7.87 -3.23 -1.04
C GLU A 104 -7.39 -1.87 -1.57
N LEU A 105 -7.80 -0.77 -0.94
CA LEU A 105 -7.35 0.58 -1.31
C LEU A 105 -5.84 0.74 -1.16
N CYS A 106 -5.25 0.18 -0.10
CA CYS A 106 -3.83 0.27 0.20
C CYS A 106 -2.94 -0.68 -0.62
N GLU A 107 -3.50 -1.46 -1.55
CA GLU A 107 -2.69 -2.10 -2.60
C GLU A 107 -2.02 -1.06 -3.51
N ASN A 108 -2.63 0.13 -3.63
CA ASN A 108 -2.01 1.29 -4.26
C ASN A 108 -1.08 2.01 -3.25
N LEU A 109 0.18 2.19 -3.65
CA LEU A 109 1.21 2.82 -2.82
C LEU A 109 0.87 4.28 -2.45
N ASP A 110 0.18 5.00 -3.35
CA ASP A 110 -0.25 6.38 -3.08
C ASP A 110 -1.31 6.40 -1.96
N ASN A 111 -2.30 5.49 -2.03
CA ASN A 111 -3.34 5.38 -1.00
C ASN A 111 -2.78 4.93 0.35
N ALA A 112 -1.80 4.03 0.35
CA ALA A 112 -1.14 3.61 1.59
C ALA A 112 -0.33 4.75 2.24
N ARG A 113 0.27 5.63 1.43
CA ARG A 113 0.90 6.87 1.91
C ARG A 113 -0.15 7.83 2.47
N ASP A 114 -1.28 8.00 1.79
CA ASP A 114 -2.38 8.82 2.29
C ASP A 114 -2.93 8.26 3.61
N LEU A 115 -3.05 6.93 3.76
CA LEU A 115 -3.46 6.29 5.02
C LEU A 115 -2.48 6.62 6.17
N MET A 116 -1.18 6.61 5.89
CA MET A 116 -0.15 7.01 6.84
C MET A 116 -0.32 8.47 7.26
N VAL A 117 -0.53 9.38 6.30
CA VAL A 117 -0.72 10.81 6.56
C VAL A 117 -2.01 11.09 7.34
N LEU A 118 -3.08 10.34 7.07
CA LEU A 118 -4.34 10.41 7.81
C LEU A 118 -4.26 9.83 9.23
N GLY A 119 -3.13 9.24 9.63
CA GLY A 119 -2.97 8.61 10.95
C GLY A 119 -3.65 7.25 11.08
N GLY A 120 -4.07 6.63 9.97
CA GLY A 120 -4.77 5.35 9.97
C GLY A 120 -3.93 4.20 10.51
N LEU A 121 -2.61 4.23 10.29
CA LEU A 121 -1.70 3.21 10.81
C LEU A 121 -1.60 3.22 12.34
N GLN A 122 -1.60 4.42 12.94
CA GLN A 122 -1.60 4.59 14.40
C GLN A 122 -2.93 4.11 15.00
N LEU A 123 -4.04 4.39 14.32
CA LEU A 123 -5.35 3.89 14.70
C LEU A 123 -5.40 2.36 14.69
N CYS A 124 -4.94 1.72 13.62
CA CYS A 124 -4.89 0.26 13.51
C CYS A 124 -4.06 -0.37 14.64
N LEU A 125 -2.94 0.26 14.98
CA LEU A 125 -2.03 -0.23 16.01
C LEU A 125 -2.55 -0.05 17.45
N SER A 126 -3.33 1.00 17.70
CA SER A 126 -3.87 1.31 19.02
C SER A 126 -5.19 0.61 19.28
N GLN A 127 -6.09 0.57 18.30
CA GLN A 127 -7.47 0.13 18.48
C GLN A 127 -7.76 -1.25 17.87
N CYS A 128 -7.06 -1.64 16.80
CA CYS A 128 -7.40 -2.88 16.08
C CYS A 128 -6.51 -4.08 16.47
N LEU A 129 -5.21 -3.87 16.70
CA LEU A 129 -4.28 -4.95 17.05
C LEU A 129 -4.54 -5.59 18.42
N GLY A 130 -5.17 -4.87 19.34
CA GLY A 130 -5.55 -5.36 20.68
C GLY A 130 -7.02 -5.75 20.82
N HIS A 131 -7.77 -5.80 19.72
CA HIS A 131 -9.22 -6.01 19.76
C HIS A 131 -9.60 -7.41 20.27
N VAL A 132 -10.77 -7.55 20.89
CA VAL A 132 -11.28 -8.83 21.40
C VAL A 132 -11.45 -9.85 20.26
N GLN A 133 -12.09 -9.41 19.17
CA GLN A 133 -12.27 -10.16 17.92
C GLN A 133 -10.94 -10.47 17.21
N SER A 134 -10.67 -11.75 16.95
CA SER A 134 -9.51 -12.16 16.14
C SER A 134 -9.60 -11.63 14.70
N GLY A 135 -10.82 -11.52 14.16
CA GLY A 135 -11.13 -11.03 12.81
C GLY A 135 -10.59 -9.64 12.51
N VAL A 136 -10.77 -8.72 13.46
CA VAL A 136 -10.24 -7.35 13.42
C VAL A 136 -8.71 -7.37 13.57
N ARG A 137 -8.17 -8.17 14.51
CA ARG A 137 -6.72 -8.23 14.76
C ARG A 137 -5.92 -8.67 13.54
N TRP A 138 -6.33 -9.75 12.86
CA TRP A 138 -5.58 -10.27 11.71
C TRP A 138 -5.70 -9.38 10.47
N ARG A 139 -6.86 -8.74 10.25
CA ARG A 139 -7.06 -7.79 9.14
C ARG A 139 -6.25 -6.52 9.33
N ALA A 140 -6.19 -6.00 10.57
CA ALA A 140 -5.32 -4.88 10.90
C ALA A 140 -3.85 -5.23 10.66
N ALA A 141 -3.38 -6.40 11.11
CA ALA A 141 -2.03 -6.85 10.84
C ALA A 141 -1.75 -6.97 9.32
N GLN A 142 -2.71 -7.48 8.54
CA GLN A 142 -2.61 -7.54 7.09
C GLN A 142 -2.53 -6.16 6.44
N LEU A 143 -3.39 -5.22 6.83
CA LEU A 143 -3.38 -3.85 6.33
C LEU A 143 -2.02 -3.18 6.58
N LEU A 144 -1.49 -3.31 7.80
CA LEU A 144 -0.15 -2.80 8.13
C LEU A 144 0.94 -3.43 7.26
N ALA A 145 0.83 -4.73 6.95
CA ALA A 145 1.75 -5.44 6.08
C ALA A 145 1.72 -4.91 4.65
N SER A 146 0.51 -4.75 4.07
CA SER A 146 0.31 -4.22 2.72
C SER A 146 0.86 -2.79 2.60
N CYS A 147 0.58 -1.94 3.59
CA CYS A 147 1.10 -0.57 3.62
C CYS A 147 2.63 -0.52 3.81
N ALA A 148 3.23 -1.48 4.50
CA ALA A 148 4.68 -1.53 4.69
C ALA A 148 5.42 -2.11 3.49
N GLN A 149 4.75 -2.86 2.62
CA GLN A 149 5.37 -3.60 1.54
C GLN A 149 5.99 -2.63 0.52
N ASN A 150 7.29 -2.79 0.25
CA ASN A 150 8.04 -1.97 -0.71
C ASN A 150 8.03 -0.44 -0.45
N MET A 151 7.65 0.01 0.76
CA MET A 151 7.61 1.44 1.13
C MET A 151 8.46 1.76 2.36
N PRO A 152 9.73 2.21 2.17
CA PRO A 152 10.63 2.55 3.27
C PRO A 152 10.08 3.64 4.20
N GLU A 153 9.33 4.61 3.66
CA GLU A 153 8.74 5.71 4.42
C GLU A 153 7.71 5.20 5.44
N VAL A 154 6.80 4.33 5.00
CA VAL A 154 5.80 3.70 5.88
C VAL A 154 6.48 2.76 6.88
N GLN A 155 7.50 2.02 6.47
CA GLN A 155 8.26 1.14 7.38
C GLN A 155 8.94 1.93 8.52
N LEU A 156 9.55 3.08 8.20
CA LEU A 156 10.14 3.98 9.18
C LEU A 156 9.08 4.56 10.12
N HIS A 157 7.93 4.98 9.58
CA HIS A 157 6.82 5.46 10.38
C HIS A 157 6.32 4.39 11.36
N LEU A 158 6.14 3.16 10.90
CA LEU A 158 5.74 2.02 11.73
C LEU A 158 6.75 1.69 12.83
N LEU A 159 8.04 1.90 12.57
CA LEU A 159 9.08 1.76 13.60
C LEU A 159 9.00 2.90 14.62
N ALA A 160 8.73 4.12 14.19
CA ALA A 160 8.61 5.28 15.07
C ALA A 160 7.40 5.20 16.03
N ILE A 161 6.36 4.45 15.67
CA ILE A 161 5.15 4.26 16.50
C ILE A 161 5.14 2.93 17.27
N ASP A 162 6.30 2.28 17.41
CA ASP A 162 6.46 1.01 18.13
C ASP A 162 5.53 -0.13 17.63
N ALA A 163 5.35 -0.23 16.31
CA ALA A 163 4.58 -1.33 15.73
C ALA A 163 5.28 -2.69 15.83
N LEU A 164 6.61 -2.71 15.83
CA LEU A 164 7.37 -3.97 15.80
C LEU A 164 7.18 -4.79 17.09
N PRO A 165 7.34 -4.24 18.31
CA PRO A 165 7.12 -5.00 19.53
C PRO A 165 5.71 -5.57 19.63
N LYS A 166 4.67 -4.78 19.28
CA LYS A 166 3.27 -5.23 19.28
C LYS A 166 3.02 -6.38 18.31
N LEU A 167 3.54 -6.29 17.08
CA LEU A 167 3.38 -7.35 16.10
C LEU A 167 4.09 -8.65 16.52
N LEU A 168 5.28 -8.55 17.11
CA LEU A 168 6.00 -9.71 17.65
C LEU A 168 5.24 -10.35 18.81
N GLN A 169 4.69 -9.55 19.72
CA GLN A 169 3.84 -10.03 20.81
C GLN A 169 2.62 -10.80 20.29
N LEU A 170 1.96 -10.30 19.24
CA LEU A 170 0.84 -11.01 18.61
C LEU A 170 1.28 -12.30 17.93
N THR A 171 2.45 -12.34 17.30
CA THR A 171 2.98 -13.59 16.72
C THR A 171 3.21 -14.67 17.79
N ASP A 172 3.62 -14.26 19.00
CA ASP A 172 3.98 -15.17 20.07
C ASP A 172 2.78 -15.62 20.91
N SER A 173 1.95 -14.67 21.33
CA SER A 173 0.95 -14.87 22.39
C SER A 173 -0.51 -14.97 21.91
N ASP A 174 -0.81 -14.66 20.65
CA ASP A 174 -2.21 -14.64 20.19
C ASP A 174 -2.80 -16.06 20.11
N PRO A 175 -4.01 -16.31 20.66
CA PRO A 175 -4.63 -17.63 20.61
C PRO A 175 -5.03 -18.06 19.19
N HIS A 176 -5.21 -17.12 18.26
CA HIS A 176 -5.75 -17.40 16.94
C HIS A 176 -4.62 -17.54 15.89
N PRO A 177 -4.46 -18.71 15.24
CA PRO A 177 -3.32 -18.97 14.36
C PRO A 177 -3.23 -17.99 13.17
N THR A 178 -4.37 -17.58 12.61
CA THR A 178 -4.39 -16.59 11.51
C THR A 178 -3.80 -15.24 11.93
N VAL A 179 -4.06 -14.78 13.15
CA VAL A 179 -3.49 -13.52 13.65
C VAL A 179 -1.98 -13.64 13.71
N ARG A 180 -1.47 -14.76 14.22
CA ARG A 180 -0.03 -15.03 14.32
C ARG A 180 0.66 -15.02 12.96
N VAL A 181 0.05 -15.68 11.96
CA VAL A 181 0.57 -15.73 10.59
C VAL A 181 0.54 -14.35 9.93
N LYS A 182 -0.55 -13.57 10.10
CA LYS A 182 -0.66 -12.23 9.52
C LYS A 182 0.24 -11.21 10.21
N ALA A 183 0.43 -11.34 11.53
CA ALA A 183 1.42 -10.56 12.27
C ALA A 183 2.85 -10.89 11.82
N LEU A 184 3.18 -12.17 11.64
CA LEU A 184 4.48 -12.58 11.09
C LEU A 184 4.67 -12.05 9.66
N TYR A 185 3.62 -12.08 8.83
CA TYR A 185 3.63 -11.47 7.50
C TYR A 185 3.96 -9.97 7.58
N ALA A 186 3.28 -9.22 8.44
CA ALA A 186 3.56 -7.80 8.67
C ALA A 186 5.01 -7.52 9.11
N VAL A 187 5.55 -8.37 9.98
CA VAL A 187 6.95 -8.29 10.41
C VAL A 187 7.89 -8.55 9.22
N SER A 188 7.57 -9.53 8.37
CA SER A 188 8.37 -9.88 7.18
C SER A 188 8.32 -8.85 6.06
N CYS A 189 7.25 -8.05 5.93
CA CYS A 189 7.17 -7.02 4.89
C CYS A 189 8.18 -5.87 5.09
N LYS A 190 8.90 -5.83 6.24
CA LYS A 190 10.00 -4.90 6.52
C LYS A 190 11.31 -5.19 5.79
N ASN A 191 11.26 -5.92 4.68
CA ASN A 191 12.42 -6.28 3.87
C ASN A 191 12.98 -5.08 3.07
N ILE A 192 13.40 -4.02 3.77
CA ILE A 192 14.42 -3.07 3.30
C ILE A 192 15.52 -2.82 4.36
N PHE A 193 15.43 -3.40 5.56
CA PHE A 193 16.51 -3.39 6.57
C PHE A 193 17.20 -4.76 6.68
N THR A 194 17.86 -5.16 5.60
CA THR A 194 18.31 -6.54 5.30
C THR A 194 19.36 -7.15 6.27
N ILE A 195 19.87 -6.46 7.29
CA ILE A 195 20.96 -7.02 8.12
C ILE A 195 20.60 -7.18 9.60
N THR A 196 19.90 -6.23 10.22
CA THR A 196 19.66 -6.29 11.67
C THR A 196 18.46 -7.18 12.03
N ILE A 197 17.40 -7.14 11.22
CA ILE A 197 16.16 -7.87 11.49
C ILE A 197 16.29 -9.36 11.12
N TYR A 198 17.07 -9.71 10.08
CA TYR A 198 17.31 -11.11 9.72
C TYR A 198 17.93 -11.91 10.86
N LEU A 199 18.86 -11.33 11.62
CA LEU A 199 19.44 -11.98 12.80
C LEU A 199 18.41 -12.18 13.92
N THR A 200 17.52 -11.21 14.17
CA THR A 200 16.50 -11.32 15.21
C THR A 200 15.39 -12.30 14.82
N ILE A 201 14.88 -12.21 13.58
CA ILE A 201 13.83 -13.09 13.06
C ILE A 201 14.37 -14.51 12.88
N PHE A 202 15.60 -14.71 12.38
CA PHE A 202 16.19 -16.04 12.25
C PHE A 202 16.34 -16.71 13.62
N ASN A 203 16.84 -15.99 14.64
CA ASN A 203 16.88 -16.54 16.00
C ASN A 203 15.48 -16.83 16.57
N TYR A 204 14.51 -15.95 16.31
CA TYR A 204 13.13 -16.13 16.80
C TYR A 204 12.41 -17.32 16.13
N ILE A 205 12.53 -17.45 14.81
CA ILE A 205 11.98 -18.57 14.03
C ILE A 205 12.68 -19.89 14.41
N HIS A 206 13.99 -19.87 14.65
CA HIS A 206 14.73 -21.05 15.10
C HIS A 206 14.27 -21.51 16.50
N SER A 207 14.07 -20.58 17.43
CA SER A 207 13.46 -20.88 18.74
C SER A 207 12.01 -21.34 18.63
N PHE A 208 11.26 -20.84 17.65
CA PHE A 208 9.85 -21.19 17.46
C PHE A 208 9.65 -22.58 16.81
N ILE A 209 10.52 -22.98 15.88
CA ILE A 209 10.41 -24.25 15.15
C ILE A 209 11.10 -25.42 15.90
N GLY A 210 11.99 -25.13 16.86
CA GLY A 210 12.64 -26.18 17.66
C GLY A 210 13.48 -27.15 16.81
N LEU A 211 13.98 -26.70 15.66
CA LEU A 211 14.96 -27.46 14.88
C LEU A 211 16.33 -27.36 15.57
N PRO A 212 17.07 -28.48 15.68
CA PRO A 212 18.37 -28.53 16.35
C PRO A 212 19.48 -27.77 15.61
#